data_AF-A0A1M3MS55-F1
#
_entry.id   AF-A0A1M3MS55-F1
#
_cell.length_a   1.000
_cell.length_b   1.000
_cell.length_c   1.000
_cell.angle_alpha   90.00
_cell.angle_beta   90.00
_cell.angle_gamma   90.00
#
_symmetry.space_group_name_H-M   'P 1'
#
loop_
_entity.id
_entity.type
_entity.pdbx_description
1 polymer ?
#
loop_
_entity_poly.entity_id
_entity_poly.type
_entity_poly.pdbx_seq_one_letter_code
_entity_poly.pdbx_strand_id
1 'polypeptide(L)'
;MLLAILVLVIGLAPSSCAEPQLPAIDVAPSATTLVSGKTMQLSVTRRFPGGPVEHVTERVMYSSSNRSIATVSSTGLMTAGSEPGSVVIRVTDLANDAVGTATITVALPRIESIDIVPSPAVVLRPGVSLKLTANARLNDGTTKDVTSQVLWASANTAAATVGVTPGDIGLVTAVAVGETTITATDSATLVQGRTIVFVTGEATRLSAIVVTPNPATLALGQTAQLVALGVYADGSTKDLTKNGVAWSSSNEAVLTVGADGLATSVAVGESTVTATGPGGTVKGSAAVKVQ
;
A
#
# COMPACT_ATOMS: atom_id res chain seq x y z
N MET A 1 -1.28 -101.59 53.52
CA MET A 1 -0.72 -101.69 52.16
C MET A 1 -0.99 -100.35 51.47
N LEU A 2 0.09 -99.66 51.09
CA LEU A 2 0.18 -98.36 50.42
C LEU A 2 -0.45 -97.10 51.08
N LEU A 3 0.48 -96.24 51.53
CA LEU A 3 0.32 -94.87 52.01
C LEU A 3 0.12 -93.94 50.78
N ALA A 4 -0.96 -93.15 50.73
CA ALA A 4 -1.14 -92.10 49.73
C ALA A 4 -0.92 -90.73 50.37
N ILE A 5 0.26 -90.17 50.14
CA ILE A 5 0.66 -88.82 50.56
C ILE A 5 -0.04 -87.82 49.63
N LEU A 6 -0.96 -87.02 50.18
CA LEU A 6 -1.61 -85.91 49.47
C LEU A 6 -0.62 -84.73 49.39
N VAL A 7 0.08 -84.60 48.27
CA VAL A 7 0.91 -83.43 47.97
C VAL A 7 -0.01 -82.30 47.51
N LEU A 8 -0.21 -81.30 48.38
CA LEU A 8 -0.87 -80.04 48.05
C LEU A 8 0.07 -79.24 47.11
N VAL A 9 -0.16 -79.34 45.80
CA VAL A 9 0.51 -78.48 44.82
C VAL A 9 -0.16 -77.11 44.88
N ILE A 10 0.46 -76.17 45.60
CA ILE A 10 0.12 -74.75 45.50
C ILE A 10 0.58 -74.30 44.11
N GLY A 11 -0.36 -74.22 43.17
CA GLY A 11 -0.13 -73.59 41.89
C GLY A 11 0.16 -72.11 42.13
N LEU A 12 1.43 -71.73 42.12
CA LEU A 12 1.82 -70.34 41.90
C LEU A 12 1.35 -69.98 40.49
N ALA A 13 0.29 -69.20 40.39
CA ALA A 13 -0.06 -68.55 39.14
C ALA A 13 1.21 -67.83 38.64
N PRO A 14 1.59 -67.97 37.36
CA PRO A 14 2.66 -67.14 36.83
C PRO A 14 2.21 -65.70 37.06
N SER A 15 2.93 -64.99 37.93
CA SER A 15 2.81 -63.54 38.01
C SER A 15 3.19 -63.06 36.62
N SER A 16 2.18 -62.79 35.80
CA SER A 16 2.36 -62.05 34.56
C SER A 16 2.86 -60.69 35.02
N CYS A 17 4.18 -60.50 35.01
CA CYS A 17 4.75 -59.18 34.87
C CYS A 17 4.21 -58.69 33.53
N ALA A 18 3.11 -57.94 33.57
CA ALA A 18 2.70 -57.15 32.42
C ALA A 18 3.92 -56.30 32.05
N GLU A 19 4.37 -56.46 30.81
CA GLU A 19 5.50 -55.69 30.26
C GLU A 19 5.24 -54.19 30.53
N PRO A 20 6.18 -53.46 31.15
CA PRO A 20 5.97 -52.05 31.45
C PRO A 20 5.69 -51.31 30.15
N GLN A 21 4.44 -50.90 29.97
CA GLN A 21 4.01 -50.21 28.75
C GLN A 21 4.49 -48.76 28.82
N LEU A 22 5.27 -48.34 27.83
CA LEU A 22 5.77 -46.97 27.75
C LEU A 22 4.60 -45.97 27.58
N PRO A 23 4.69 -44.77 28.16
CA PRO A 23 3.68 -43.74 27.95
C PRO A 23 3.72 -43.21 26.51
N ALA A 24 2.56 -42.83 25.99
CA ALA A 24 2.44 -42.14 24.70
C ALA A 24 2.52 -40.62 24.88
N ILE A 25 3.15 -39.93 23.93
CA ILE A 25 3.18 -38.47 23.86
C ILE A 25 2.30 -38.02 22.68
N ASP A 26 1.20 -37.34 23.00
CA ASP A 26 0.33 -36.69 22.04
C ASP A 26 0.73 -35.22 21.92
N VAL A 27 1.00 -34.78 20.69
CA VAL A 27 1.33 -33.38 20.38
C VAL A 27 0.18 -32.77 19.58
N ALA A 28 -0.37 -31.67 20.07
CA ALA A 28 -1.47 -30.95 19.44
C ALA A 28 -1.04 -29.52 19.02
N PRO A 29 -1.35 -29.09 17.79
CA PRO A 29 -1.82 -29.92 16.68
C PRO A 29 -0.74 -30.90 16.20
N SER A 30 -1.16 -32.10 15.75
CA SER A 30 -0.26 -33.11 15.20
C SER A 30 0.21 -32.77 13.78
N ALA A 31 -0.59 -32.01 13.04
CA ALA A 31 -0.22 -31.38 11.78
C ALA A 31 -0.86 -30.00 11.63
N THR A 32 -0.12 -29.02 11.11
CA THR A 32 -0.67 -27.71 10.75
C THR A 32 0.12 -27.04 9.63
N THR A 33 -0.47 -26.01 9.03
CA THR A 33 0.20 -25.11 8.09
C THR A 33 0.30 -23.72 8.70
N LEU A 34 1.53 -23.20 8.79
CA LEU A 34 1.80 -21.83 9.23
C LEU A 34 2.30 -20.99 8.06
N VAL A 35 1.90 -19.73 8.05
CA VAL A 35 2.46 -18.74 7.14
C VAL A 35 3.81 -18.30 7.70
N SER A 36 4.79 -18.08 6.82
CA SER A 36 6.10 -17.52 7.18
C SER A 36 5.97 -16.37 8.20
N GLY A 37 6.79 -16.39 9.25
CA GLY A 37 6.83 -15.37 10.29
C GLY A 37 5.71 -15.43 11.33
N LYS A 38 4.75 -16.35 11.23
CA LYS A 38 3.73 -16.57 12.27
C LYS A 38 4.22 -17.58 13.33
N THR A 39 3.66 -17.45 14.53
CA THR A 39 3.93 -18.33 15.66
C THR A 39 2.70 -19.15 16.03
N MET A 40 2.93 -20.28 16.69
CA MET A 40 1.88 -21.15 17.22
C MET A 40 2.37 -21.86 18.46
N GLN A 41 1.51 -22.04 19.46
CA GLN A 41 1.84 -22.80 20.65
C GLN A 41 1.48 -24.27 20.47
N LEU A 42 2.43 -25.18 20.72
CA LEU A 42 2.14 -26.61 20.85
C LEU A 42 1.61 -26.91 22.25
N SER A 43 0.68 -27.86 22.33
CA SER A 43 0.25 -28.49 23.57
C SER A 43 0.67 -29.95 23.55
N VAL A 44 1.37 -30.39 24.60
CA VAL A 44 1.85 -31.76 24.71
C VAL A 44 1.19 -32.43 25.90
N THR A 45 0.55 -33.57 25.64
CA THR A 45 -0.04 -34.41 26.68
C THR A 45 0.61 -35.77 26.68
N ARG A 46 0.96 -36.26 27.87
CA ARG A 46 1.43 -37.62 28.11
C ARG A 46 0.27 -38.48 28.54
N ARG A 47 0.17 -39.70 28.00
CA ARG A 47 -0.86 -40.68 28.36
C ARG A 47 -0.21 -41.99 28.78
N PHE A 48 -0.48 -42.41 30.01
CA PHE A 48 -0.11 -43.75 30.49
C PHE A 48 -1.19 -44.77 30.11
N PRO A 49 -0.83 -46.00 29.70
CA PRO A 49 -1.81 -47.04 29.41
C PRO A 49 -2.70 -47.36 30.62
N GLY A 50 -4.00 -47.07 30.50
CA GLY A 50 -4.97 -47.20 31.60
C GLY A 50 -4.84 -46.15 32.72
N GLY A 51 -3.96 -45.15 32.56
CA GLY A 51 -3.68 -44.10 33.54
C GLY A 51 -4.16 -42.70 33.14
N PRO A 52 -3.85 -41.67 33.95
CA PRO A 52 -4.26 -40.30 33.68
C PRO A 52 -3.53 -39.70 32.46
N VAL A 53 -4.17 -38.70 31.84
CA VAL A 53 -3.56 -37.84 30.83
C VAL A 53 -2.99 -36.61 31.54
N GLU A 54 -1.71 -36.32 31.32
CA GLU A 54 -1.00 -35.21 31.96
C GLU A 54 -0.49 -34.20 30.93
N HIS A 55 -0.65 -32.90 31.20
CA HIS A 55 -0.06 -31.85 30.38
C HIS A 55 1.42 -31.66 30.72
N VAL A 56 2.28 -31.81 29.72
CA VAL A 56 3.74 -31.81 29.89
C VAL A 56 4.46 -30.86 28.94
N THR A 57 3.75 -29.90 28.33
CA THR A 57 4.27 -28.94 27.33
C THR A 57 5.61 -28.30 27.72
N GLU A 58 5.80 -27.86 28.96
CA GLU A 58 7.05 -27.21 29.39
C GLU A 58 8.05 -28.17 30.05
N ARG A 59 7.71 -29.45 30.14
CA ARG A 59 8.48 -30.51 30.82
C ARG A 59 9.13 -31.49 29.85
N VAL A 60 9.06 -31.21 28.56
CA VAL A 60 9.58 -32.04 27.48
C VAL A 60 10.63 -31.27 26.68
N MET A 61 11.49 -32.01 25.98
CA MET A 61 12.46 -31.43 25.06
C MET A 61 11.91 -31.41 23.64
N TYR A 62 12.04 -30.26 22.99
CA TYR A 62 11.67 -30.08 21.59
C TYR A 62 12.89 -30.04 20.69
N SER A 63 12.80 -30.66 19.53
CA SER A 63 13.78 -30.50 18.46
C SER A 63 13.10 -30.41 17.10
N SER A 64 13.52 -29.45 16.29
CA SER A 64 13.09 -29.29 14.90
C SER A 64 14.04 -30.00 13.94
N SER A 65 13.51 -30.75 12.97
CA SER A 65 14.31 -31.42 11.94
C SER A 65 14.99 -30.45 10.96
N ASN A 66 14.46 -29.23 10.81
CA ASN A 66 15.08 -28.15 10.01
C ASN A 66 14.74 -26.78 10.62
N ARG A 67 15.75 -26.17 11.25
CA ARG A 67 15.61 -24.87 11.93
C ARG A 67 15.49 -23.67 10.98
N SER A 68 15.86 -23.81 9.71
CA SER A 68 15.65 -22.77 8.69
C SER A 68 14.19 -22.64 8.29
N ILE A 69 13.44 -23.75 8.34
CA ILE A 69 12.00 -23.80 8.03
C ILE A 69 11.17 -23.43 9.26
N ALA A 70 11.42 -24.03 10.43
CA ALA A 70 10.75 -23.61 11.66
C ALA A 70 11.59 -23.91 12.91
N THR A 71 11.49 -23.02 13.89
CA THR A 71 12.10 -23.18 15.22
C THR A 71 11.04 -23.47 16.27
N VAL A 72 11.47 -24.11 17.36
CA VAL A 72 10.65 -24.45 18.51
C VAL A 72 11.42 -24.08 19.77
N SER A 73 10.78 -23.36 20.68
CA SER A 73 11.36 -22.99 21.98
C SER A 73 11.17 -24.11 23.01
N SER A 74 11.84 -23.99 24.16
CA SER A 74 11.68 -24.94 25.28
C SER A 74 10.28 -24.92 25.91
N THR A 75 9.47 -23.89 25.66
CA THR A 75 8.09 -23.80 26.13
C THR A 75 7.07 -24.29 25.09
N GLY A 76 7.53 -24.85 23.97
CA GLY A 76 6.65 -25.35 22.90
C GLY A 76 6.12 -24.27 21.94
N LEU A 77 6.57 -23.02 22.05
CA LEU A 77 6.26 -21.98 21.08
C LEU A 77 7.03 -22.25 19.77
N MET A 78 6.29 -22.51 18.71
CA MET A 78 6.75 -22.66 17.33
C MET A 78 6.83 -21.31 16.64
N THR A 79 7.87 -21.09 15.84
CA THR A 79 8.00 -19.94 14.93
C THR A 79 8.31 -20.42 13.53
N ALA A 80 7.47 -20.06 12.56
CA ALA A 80 7.71 -20.33 11.15
C ALA A 80 8.82 -19.41 10.61
N GLY A 81 9.82 -20.00 9.97
CA GLY A 81 10.88 -19.29 9.24
C GLY A 81 10.41 -18.75 7.89
N SER A 82 11.36 -18.23 7.12
CA SER A 82 11.11 -17.63 5.80
C SER A 82 11.12 -18.64 4.65
N GLU A 83 11.59 -19.86 4.88
CA GLU A 83 11.66 -20.90 3.86
C GLU A 83 10.39 -21.76 3.88
N PRO A 84 9.75 -22.00 2.72
CA PRO A 84 8.63 -22.93 2.64
C PRO A 84 9.13 -24.37 2.77
N GLY A 85 8.31 -25.23 3.36
CA GLY A 85 8.60 -26.65 3.45
C GLY A 85 7.94 -27.33 4.65
N SER A 86 8.12 -28.65 4.73
CA SER A 86 7.59 -29.45 5.84
C SER A 86 8.72 -29.83 6.80
N VAL A 87 8.46 -29.68 8.09
CA VAL A 87 9.41 -29.96 9.17
C VAL A 87 8.75 -30.80 10.24
N VAL A 88 9.50 -31.77 10.77
CA VAL A 88 9.03 -32.63 11.85
C VAL A 88 9.60 -32.10 13.16
N ILE A 89 8.71 -31.82 14.11
CA ILE A 89 9.04 -31.49 15.49
C ILE A 89 8.98 -32.77 16.29
N ARG A 90 10.14 -33.17 16.81
CA ARG A 90 10.25 -34.28 17.75
C ARG A 90 10.15 -33.74 19.16
N VAL A 91 9.26 -34.33 19.94
CA VAL A 91 9.05 -34.05 21.35
C VAL A 91 9.53 -35.26 22.14
N THR A 92 10.42 -35.06 23.11
CA THR A 92 11.02 -36.15 23.89
C THR A 92 10.81 -35.88 25.37
N ASP A 93 10.17 -36.80 26.05
CA ASP A 93 10.06 -36.84 27.50
C ASP A 93 11.17 -37.73 28.05
N LEU A 94 12.30 -37.12 28.43
CA LEU A 94 13.47 -37.86 28.93
C LEU A 94 13.18 -38.62 30.23
N ALA A 95 12.24 -38.14 31.04
CA ALA A 95 11.95 -38.76 32.33
C ALA A 95 11.18 -40.08 32.19
N ASN A 96 10.53 -40.30 31.05
CA ASN A 96 9.63 -41.44 30.82
C ASN A 96 9.92 -42.21 29.52
N ASP A 97 11.06 -41.90 28.88
CA ASP A 97 11.52 -42.50 27.62
C ASP A 97 10.45 -42.55 26.52
N ALA A 98 9.70 -41.45 26.40
CA ALA A 98 8.58 -41.36 25.47
C ALA A 98 8.80 -40.26 24.42
N VAL A 99 8.35 -40.52 23.20
CA VAL A 99 8.55 -39.64 22.05
C VAL A 99 7.23 -39.39 21.35
N GLY A 100 6.97 -38.14 21.00
CA GLY A 100 5.88 -37.71 20.13
C GLY A 100 6.41 -36.89 18.98
N THR A 101 5.62 -36.79 17.92
CA THR A 101 5.96 -35.96 16.76
C THR A 101 4.79 -35.07 16.34
N ALA A 102 5.13 -33.91 15.80
CA ALA A 102 4.20 -33.05 15.09
C ALA A 102 4.83 -32.62 13.77
N THR A 103 4.02 -32.51 12.71
CA THR A 103 4.47 -32.08 11.39
C THR A 103 3.98 -30.66 11.12
N ILE A 104 4.89 -29.76 10.81
CA ILE A 104 4.55 -28.37 10.52
C ILE A 104 4.91 -28.08 9.06
N THR A 105 3.97 -27.56 8.31
CA THR A 105 4.23 -27.07 6.94
C THR A 105 4.27 -25.56 6.96
N VAL A 106 5.38 -24.97 6.52
CA VAL A 106 5.49 -23.53 6.31
C VAL A 106 5.15 -23.22 4.86
N ALA A 107 4.15 -22.36 4.68
CA ALA A 107 3.72 -21.87 3.37
C ALA A 107 4.20 -20.43 3.15
N LEU A 108 4.50 -20.09 1.90
CA LEU A 108 4.77 -18.71 1.51
C LEU A 108 3.51 -17.84 1.70
N PRO A 109 3.70 -16.56 2.07
CA PRO A 109 2.59 -15.63 2.16
C PRO A 109 1.96 -15.41 0.77
N ARG A 110 0.63 -15.31 0.74
CA ARG A 110 -0.15 -15.05 -0.48
C ARG A 110 -0.57 -13.59 -0.53
N ILE A 111 -0.78 -13.08 -1.75
CA ILE A 111 -1.31 -11.75 -1.99
C ILE A 111 -2.79 -11.70 -1.60
N GLU A 112 -3.17 -10.70 -0.80
CA GLU A 112 -4.57 -10.40 -0.45
C GLU A 112 -5.11 -9.19 -1.22
N SER A 113 -4.31 -8.13 -1.36
CA SER A 113 -4.66 -6.94 -2.13
C SER A 113 -3.44 -6.37 -2.84
N ILE A 114 -3.68 -5.57 -3.88
CA ILE A 114 -2.64 -4.80 -4.58
C ILE A 114 -3.05 -3.33 -4.58
N ASP A 115 -2.18 -2.49 -4.05
CA ASP A 115 -2.32 -1.04 -4.05
C ASP A 115 -1.36 -0.43 -5.07
N ILE A 116 -1.90 0.36 -6.01
CA ILE A 116 -1.08 1.10 -6.96
C ILE A 116 -0.73 2.46 -6.36
N VAL A 117 0.51 2.91 -6.52
CA VAL A 117 0.97 4.23 -6.10
C VAL A 117 1.54 4.98 -7.30
N PRO A 118 1.15 6.26 -7.51
CA PRO A 118 0.06 6.99 -6.83
C PRO A 118 -1.37 6.52 -7.17
N SER A 119 -2.27 6.62 -6.19
CA SER A 119 -3.73 6.35 -6.27
C SER A 119 -4.49 7.34 -5.37
N PRO A 120 -5.82 7.53 -5.54
CA PRO A 120 -6.73 6.84 -6.46
C PRO A 120 -6.65 7.35 -7.91
N ALA A 121 -6.05 8.52 -8.12
CA ALA A 121 -5.97 9.15 -9.43
C ALA A 121 -4.66 9.92 -9.65
N VAL A 122 -4.30 10.06 -10.92
CA VAL A 122 -3.14 10.81 -11.41
C VAL A 122 -3.60 11.74 -12.53
N VAL A 123 -3.08 12.97 -12.54
CA VAL A 123 -3.29 13.90 -13.65
C VAL A 123 -1.98 14.11 -14.39
N LEU A 124 -1.97 13.82 -15.69
CA LEU A 124 -0.83 13.96 -16.59
C LEU A 124 -1.17 14.87 -17.77
N ARG A 125 -0.11 15.34 -18.44
CA ARG A 125 -0.22 16.06 -19.73
C ARG A 125 0.28 15.16 -20.85
N PRO A 126 -0.22 15.33 -22.09
CA PRO A 126 0.32 14.61 -23.25
C PRO A 126 1.85 14.69 -23.31
N GLY A 127 2.51 13.55 -23.52
CA GLY A 127 3.97 13.42 -23.57
C GLY A 127 4.67 13.31 -22.21
N VAL A 128 3.97 13.48 -21.08
CA VAL A 128 4.53 13.29 -19.74
C VAL A 128 4.40 11.81 -19.34
N SER A 129 5.48 11.27 -18.79
CA SER A 129 5.50 9.93 -18.22
C SER A 129 5.61 9.96 -16.70
N LEU A 130 4.99 8.99 -16.04
CA LEU A 130 5.03 8.78 -14.60
C LEU A 130 5.20 7.30 -14.30
N LYS A 131 6.10 6.96 -13.38
CA LYS A 131 6.24 5.58 -12.91
C LYS A 131 5.23 5.27 -11.81
N LEU A 132 4.42 4.24 -12.05
CA LEU A 132 3.56 3.62 -11.06
C LEU A 132 4.31 2.47 -10.38
N THR A 133 4.02 2.26 -9.10
CA THR A 133 4.43 1.06 -8.36
C THR A 133 3.21 0.29 -7.88
N ALA A 134 3.32 -1.05 -7.85
CA ALA A 134 2.29 -1.93 -7.33
C ALA A 134 2.80 -2.61 -6.06
N ASN A 135 2.17 -2.29 -4.92
CA ASN A 135 2.50 -2.86 -3.63
C ASN A 135 1.44 -3.90 -3.26
N ALA A 136 1.84 -5.16 -3.15
CA ALA A 136 0.98 -6.23 -2.68
C ALA A 136 0.96 -6.26 -1.16
N ARG A 137 -0.23 -6.33 -0.56
CA ARG A 137 -0.42 -6.66 0.84
C ARG A 137 -0.63 -8.16 0.98
N LEU A 138 0.15 -8.78 1.85
CA LEU A 138 0.16 -10.22 2.05
C LEU A 138 -0.66 -10.62 3.29
N ASN A 139 -1.10 -11.88 3.34
CA ASN A 139 -1.91 -12.42 4.44
C ASN A 139 -1.16 -12.55 5.78
N ASP A 140 0.16 -12.40 5.78
CA ASP A 140 0.96 -12.28 7.00
C ASP A 140 0.95 -10.85 7.59
N GLY A 141 0.41 -9.87 6.85
CA GLY A 141 0.35 -8.46 7.20
C GLY A 141 1.49 -7.62 6.61
N THR A 142 2.46 -8.24 5.93
CA THR A 142 3.58 -7.54 5.29
C THR A 142 3.18 -6.97 3.92
N THR A 143 3.99 -6.06 3.41
CA THR A 143 3.84 -5.47 2.07
C THR A 143 5.05 -5.78 1.21
N LYS A 144 4.84 -6.11 -0.06
CA LYS A 144 5.89 -6.42 -1.02
C LYS A 144 5.68 -5.64 -2.31
N ASP A 145 6.75 -5.04 -2.84
CA ASP A 145 6.73 -4.46 -4.19
C ASP A 145 6.66 -5.59 -5.22
N VAL A 146 5.57 -5.61 -5.99
CA VAL A 146 5.28 -6.58 -7.05
C VAL A 146 5.22 -5.91 -8.42
N THR A 147 5.72 -4.68 -8.56
CA THR A 147 5.66 -3.88 -9.79
C THR A 147 6.13 -4.65 -11.03
N SER A 148 7.20 -5.44 -10.90
CA SER A 148 7.77 -6.25 -11.98
C SER A 148 7.14 -7.64 -12.15
N GLN A 149 6.26 -8.04 -11.24
CA GLN A 149 5.65 -9.38 -11.18
C GLN A 149 4.19 -9.38 -11.67
N VAL A 150 3.53 -8.22 -11.59
CA VAL A 150 2.13 -8.04 -12.02
C VAL A 150 2.02 -7.73 -13.52
N LEU A 151 0.89 -8.12 -14.09
CA LEU A 151 0.48 -7.78 -15.44
C LEU A 151 -0.18 -6.40 -15.44
N TRP A 152 0.44 -5.44 -16.11
CA TRP A 152 -0.11 -4.08 -16.27
C TRP A 152 -0.97 -3.99 -17.53
N ALA A 153 -2.09 -3.28 -17.43
CA ALA A 153 -2.97 -2.99 -18.55
C ALA A 153 -3.56 -1.58 -18.45
N SER A 154 -3.71 -0.91 -19.58
CA SER A 154 -4.45 0.35 -19.71
C SER A 154 -5.78 0.09 -20.41
N ALA A 155 -6.89 0.55 -19.84
CA ALA A 155 -8.21 0.39 -20.44
C ALA A 155 -8.39 1.20 -21.74
N ASN A 156 -7.72 2.35 -21.84
CA ASN A 156 -7.74 3.24 -22.99
C ASN A 156 -6.31 3.68 -23.34
N THR A 157 -5.68 2.96 -24.25
CA THR A 157 -4.31 3.23 -24.73
C THR A 157 -4.20 4.49 -25.59
N ALA A 158 -5.31 5.01 -26.12
CA ALA A 158 -5.32 6.30 -26.82
C ALA A 158 -5.15 7.49 -25.86
N ALA A 159 -5.60 7.35 -24.61
CA ALA A 159 -5.37 8.37 -23.57
C ALA A 159 -3.98 8.21 -22.93
N ALA A 160 -3.66 7.03 -22.40
CA ALA A 160 -2.32 6.75 -21.86
C ALA A 160 -1.95 5.26 -21.99
N THR A 161 -0.68 4.99 -22.23
CA THR A 161 -0.11 3.63 -22.28
C THR A 161 0.64 3.32 -20.98
N VAL A 162 0.80 2.04 -20.65
CA VAL A 162 1.62 1.57 -19.53
C VAL A 162 2.66 0.60 -20.05
N GLY A 163 3.91 0.78 -19.64
CA GLY A 163 5.02 -0.07 -20.03
C GLY A 163 4.93 -1.45 -19.35
N VAL A 164 5.20 -2.49 -20.14
CA VAL A 164 5.18 -3.90 -19.73
C VAL A 164 6.50 -4.62 -20.04
N THR A 165 7.44 -3.93 -20.68
CA THR A 165 8.74 -4.48 -21.06
C THR A 165 9.79 -4.21 -19.99
N PRO A 166 10.80 -5.10 -19.83
CA PRO A 166 11.93 -4.83 -18.95
C PRO A 166 12.55 -3.45 -19.25
N GLY A 167 12.70 -2.62 -18.23
CA GLY A 167 13.13 -1.21 -18.35
C GLY A 167 12.01 -0.21 -18.09
N ASP A 168 10.80 -0.48 -18.58
CA ASP A 168 9.65 0.45 -18.52
C ASP A 168 8.45 -0.11 -17.75
N ILE A 169 8.60 -1.22 -17.02
CA ILE A 169 7.49 -1.82 -16.27
C ILE A 169 6.89 -0.79 -15.29
N GLY A 170 5.58 -0.56 -15.42
CA GLY A 170 4.84 0.40 -14.60
C GLY A 170 5.02 1.85 -15.02
N LEU A 171 5.80 2.15 -16.08
CA LEU A 171 5.92 3.51 -16.62
C LEU A 171 4.68 3.85 -17.46
N VAL A 172 3.84 4.74 -16.96
CA VAL A 172 2.69 5.28 -17.69
C VAL A 172 3.13 6.46 -18.53
N THR A 173 2.78 6.47 -19.81
CA THR A 173 3.04 7.58 -20.74
C THR A 173 1.73 8.12 -21.27
N ALA A 174 1.46 9.39 -21.02
CA ALA A 174 0.26 10.07 -21.52
C ALA A 174 0.39 10.34 -23.02
N VAL A 175 -0.62 9.94 -23.79
CA VAL A 175 -0.63 10.02 -25.26
C VAL A 175 -1.49 11.20 -25.72
N ALA A 176 -2.75 11.25 -25.33
CA ALA A 176 -3.69 12.29 -25.73
C ALA A 176 -4.73 12.56 -24.64
N VAL A 177 -5.44 13.69 -24.76
CA VAL A 177 -6.48 14.08 -23.80
C VAL A 177 -7.54 12.99 -23.67
N GLY A 178 -7.85 12.63 -22.43
CA GLY A 178 -8.81 11.58 -22.12
C GLY A 178 -8.61 10.99 -20.74
N GLU A 179 -9.32 9.91 -20.48
CA GLU A 179 -9.26 9.17 -19.23
C GLU A 179 -8.93 7.69 -19.53
N THR A 180 -8.13 7.09 -18.67
CA THR A 180 -7.92 5.64 -18.67
C THR A 180 -7.81 5.10 -17.24
N THR A 181 -8.22 3.87 -17.03
CA THR A 181 -7.92 3.12 -15.80
C THR A 181 -6.73 2.21 -16.07
N ILE A 182 -5.70 2.33 -15.23
CA ILE A 182 -4.56 1.42 -15.22
C ILE A 182 -4.82 0.32 -14.19
N THR A 183 -4.65 -0.93 -14.60
CA THR A 183 -4.84 -2.12 -13.76
C THR A 183 -3.55 -2.90 -13.64
N ALA A 184 -3.20 -3.30 -12.42
CA ALA A 184 -2.13 -4.25 -12.12
C ALA A 184 -2.76 -5.56 -11.64
N THR A 185 -2.51 -6.67 -12.32
CA THR A 185 -3.09 -7.98 -12.00
C THR A 185 -2.00 -8.98 -11.64
N ASP A 186 -2.12 -9.64 -10.49
CA ASP A 186 -1.27 -10.79 -10.18
C ASP A 186 -1.72 -12.01 -11.00
N SER A 187 -0.80 -12.65 -11.72
CA SER A 187 -1.12 -13.76 -12.62
C SER A 187 -1.46 -15.07 -11.90
N ALA A 188 -0.95 -15.25 -10.68
CA ALA A 188 -1.17 -16.47 -9.89
C ALA A 188 -2.50 -16.45 -9.15
N THR A 189 -2.90 -15.29 -8.61
CA THR A 189 -4.08 -15.15 -7.74
C THR A 189 -5.22 -14.36 -8.38
N LEU A 190 -4.97 -13.69 -9.51
CA LEU A 190 -5.90 -12.78 -10.20
C LEU A 190 -6.36 -11.58 -9.35
N VAL A 191 -5.69 -11.30 -8.24
CA VAL A 191 -5.92 -10.09 -7.44
C VAL A 191 -5.52 -8.87 -8.26
N GLN A 192 -6.31 -7.79 -8.16
CA GLN A 192 -6.13 -6.58 -8.95
C GLN A 192 -5.99 -5.33 -8.08
N GLY A 193 -5.10 -4.44 -8.49
CA GLY A 193 -5.04 -3.04 -8.07
C GLY A 193 -5.41 -2.12 -9.24
N ARG A 194 -5.99 -0.96 -8.96
CA ARG A 194 -6.43 0.00 -9.99
C ARG A 194 -6.10 1.44 -9.60
N THR A 195 -5.78 2.26 -10.60
CA THR A 195 -5.65 3.72 -10.48
C THR A 195 -6.19 4.38 -11.74
N ILE A 196 -6.75 5.59 -11.60
CA ILE A 196 -7.29 6.35 -12.73
C ILE A 196 -6.24 7.35 -13.20
N VAL A 197 -6.04 7.46 -14.51
CA VAL A 197 -5.16 8.45 -15.13
C VAL A 197 -6.00 9.39 -15.99
N PHE A 198 -6.01 10.65 -15.61
CA PHE A 198 -6.57 11.74 -16.38
C PHE A 198 -5.47 12.40 -17.19
N VAL A 199 -5.61 12.42 -18.51
CA VAL A 199 -4.74 13.19 -19.40
C VAL A 199 -5.49 14.45 -19.79
N THR A 200 -5.01 15.57 -19.26
CA THR A 200 -5.57 16.89 -19.54
C THR A 200 -4.64 17.63 -20.51
N GLY A 201 -5.21 18.35 -21.48
CA GLY A 201 -4.44 19.16 -22.42
C GLY A 201 -3.64 20.28 -21.75
N GLU A 202 -2.88 21.04 -22.54
CA GLU A 202 -2.24 22.26 -22.03
C GLU A 202 -3.26 23.16 -21.33
N ALA A 203 -2.79 23.87 -20.30
CA ALA A 203 -3.47 25.08 -19.86
C ALA A 203 -3.74 25.90 -21.11
N THR A 204 -5.01 26.11 -21.39
CA THR A 204 -5.48 26.68 -22.65
C THR A 204 -4.74 27.99 -22.94
N ARG A 205 -4.39 28.22 -24.21
CA ARG A 205 -3.65 29.44 -24.58
C ARG A 205 -4.49 30.64 -24.15
N LEU A 206 -3.89 31.55 -23.37
CA LEU A 206 -4.53 32.81 -23.02
C LEU A 206 -4.85 33.56 -24.32
N SER A 207 -6.14 33.81 -24.56
CA SER A 207 -6.63 34.43 -25.79
C SER A 207 -6.80 35.93 -25.59
N ALA A 208 -7.39 36.33 -24.47
CA ALA A 208 -7.58 37.73 -24.09
C ALA A 208 -7.43 37.93 -22.57
N ILE A 209 -7.23 39.18 -22.16
CA ILE A 209 -7.35 39.62 -20.77
C ILE A 209 -8.38 40.74 -20.74
N VAL A 210 -9.36 40.62 -19.86
CA VAL A 210 -10.38 41.65 -19.62
C VAL A 210 -10.11 42.27 -18.25
N VAL A 211 -9.90 43.59 -18.21
CA VAL A 211 -9.69 44.33 -16.97
C VAL A 211 -11.01 45.00 -16.57
N THR A 212 -11.45 44.76 -15.33
CA THR A 212 -12.70 45.31 -14.78
C THR A 212 -12.42 45.99 -13.43
N PRO A 213 -13.04 47.12 -13.10
CA PRO A 213 -13.94 47.93 -13.94
C PRO A 213 -13.23 48.67 -15.09
N ASN A 214 -13.95 48.85 -16.21
CA ASN A 214 -13.51 49.68 -17.35
C ASN A 214 -14.73 50.38 -18.01
N PRO A 215 -14.85 51.73 -17.96
CA PRO A 215 -13.95 52.65 -17.26
C PRO A 215 -14.13 52.56 -15.74
N ALA A 216 -13.07 52.89 -14.99
CA ALA A 216 -13.11 53.06 -13.55
C ALA A 216 -13.08 54.55 -13.19
N THR A 217 -13.81 54.93 -12.13
CA THR A 217 -13.73 56.27 -11.56
C THR A 217 -13.28 56.16 -10.11
N LEU A 218 -12.37 57.03 -9.70
CA LEU A 218 -11.73 57.01 -8.39
C LEU A 218 -11.67 58.44 -7.84
N ALA A 219 -12.04 58.63 -6.57
CA ALA A 219 -11.87 59.93 -5.92
C ALA A 219 -10.41 60.14 -5.48
N LEU A 220 -9.92 61.37 -5.48
CA LEU A 220 -8.58 61.68 -4.98
C LEU A 220 -8.39 61.21 -3.52
N GLY A 221 -7.30 60.48 -3.27
CA GLY A 221 -6.95 59.88 -1.99
C GLY A 221 -7.57 58.49 -1.74
N GLN A 222 -8.29 57.91 -2.71
CA GLN A 222 -8.90 56.58 -2.59
C GLN A 222 -8.15 55.50 -3.39
N THR A 223 -8.50 54.24 -3.15
CA THR A 223 -8.00 53.07 -3.88
C THR A 223 -9.13 52.30 -4.55
N ALA A 224 -8.86 51.67 -5.69
CA ALA A 224 -9.79 50.76 -6.37
C ALA A 224 -9.10 49.45 -6.75
N GLN A 225 -9.77 48.32 -6.51
CA GLN A 225 -9.28 47.02 -6.94
C GLN A 225 -9.66 46.78 -8.41
N LEU A 226 -8.67 46.60 -9.26
CA LEU A 226 -8.87 46.10 -10.62
C LEU A 226 -8.75 44.58 -10.62
N VAL A 227 -9.56 43.94 -11.45
CA VAL A 227 -9.56 42.49 -11.66
C VAL A 227 -9.17 42.21 -13.11
N ALA A 228 -8.16 41.37 -13.32
CA ALA A 228 -7.77 40.86 -14.63
C ALA A 228 -8.31 39.45 -14.83
N LEU A 229 -9.35 39.31 -15.64
CA LEU A 229 -9.91 38.02 -16.03
C LEU A 229 -9.27 37.55 -17.34
N GLY A 230 -8.53 36.44 -17.27
CA GLY A 230 -8.00 35.78 -18.45
C GLY A 230 -9.09 34.97 -19.15
N VAL A 231 -9.26 35.19 -20.45
CA VAL A 231 -10.13 34.40 -21.33
C VAL A 231 -9.26 33.50 -22.19
N TYR A 232 -9.52 32.21 -22.14
CA TYR A 232 -8.71 31.22 -22.83
C TYR A 232 -9.33 30.76 -24.15
N ALA A 233 -8.53 30.11 -24.99
CA ALA A 233 -8.95 29.64 -26.31
C ALA A 233 -10.10 28.61 -26.28
N ASP A 234 -10.29 27.90 -25.17
CA ASP A 234 -11.42 26.98 -24.94
C ASP A 234 -12.69 27.70 -24.42
N GLY A 235 -12.66 29.03 -24.30
CA GLY A 235 -13.76 29.82 -23.76
C GLY A 235 -13.84 29.83 -22.23
N SER A 236 -12.95 29.11 -21.53
CA SER A 236 -12.88 29.16 -20.08
C SER A 236 -12.28 30.50 -19.61
N THR A 237 -12.56 30.85 -18.35
CA THR A 237 -12.06 32.09 -17.73
C THR A 237 -11.38 31.82 -16.40
N LYS A 238 -10.28 32.52 -16.10
CA LYS A 238 -9.58 32.45 -14.79
C LYS A 238 -9.16 33.84 -14.33
N ASP A 239 -9.27 34.09 -13.03
CA ASP A 239 -8.74 35.29 -12.41
C ASP A 239 -7.20 35.24 -12.38
N LEU A 240 -6.57 36.24 -13.00
CA LEU A 240 -5.12 36.40 -13.12
C LEU A 240 -4.57 37.55 -12.29
N THR A 241 -5.41 38.24 -11.52
CA THR A 241 -5.14 39.55 -10.89
C THR A 241 -3.87 39.59 -10.05
N LYS A 242 -3.57 38.53 -9.28
CA LYS A 242 -2.42 38.51 -8.34
C LYS A 242 -1.14 37.84 -8.88
N ASN A 243 -1.30 36.76 -9.67
CA ASN A 243 -0.17 35.88 -10.02
C ASN A 243 -0.13 35.51 -11.52
N GLY A 244 -0.91 36.20 -12.37
CA GLY A 244 -1.04 35.86 -13.78
C GLY A 244 -0.81 37.02 -14.76
N VAL A 245 -0.66 38.26 -14.28
CA VAL A 245 -0.40 39.43 -15.11
C VAL A 245 0.61 40.38 -14.47
N ALA A 246 1.33 41.12 -15.31
CA ALA A 246 2.11 42.29 -14.91
C ALA A 246 1.27 43.55 -15.13
N TRP A 247 1.03 44.31 -14.06
CA TRP A 247 0.28 45.57 -14.10
C TRP A 247 1.20 46.75 -14.42
N SER A 248 0.70 47.72 -15.18
CA SER A 248 1.36 49.01 -15.41
C SER A 248 0.34 50.14 -15.57
N SER A 249 0.74 51.37 -15.21
CA SER A 249 -0.04 52.59 -15.40
C SER A 249 0.61 53.45 -16.47
N SER A 250 -0.18 54.06 -17.36
CA SER A 250 0.35 54.98 -18.38
C SER A 250 0.82 56.32 -17.79
N ASN A 251 0.34 56.68 -16.60
CA ASN A 251 0.69 57.92 -15.91
C ASN A 251 0.70 57.71 -14.38
N GLU A 252 1.87 57.36 -13.85
CA GLU A 252 2.08 57.13 -12.41
C GLU A 252 1.97 58.40 -11.56
N ALA A 253 2.06 59.60 -12.15
CA ALA A 253 1.82 60.86 -11.43
C ALA A 253 0.34 61.10 -11.12
N VAL A 254 -0.57 60.42 -11.82
CA VAL A 254 -2.02 60.46 -11.59
C VAL A 254 -2.49 59.24 -10.80
N LEU A 255 -1.99 58.05 -11.14
CA LEU A 255 -2.45 56.77 -10.58
C LEU A 255 -1.33 55.73 -10.60
N THR A 256 -1.07 55.08 -9.47
CA THR A 256 -0.18 53.91 -9.37
C THR A 256 -1.00 52.62 -9.25
N VAL A 257 -0.43 51.47 -9.62
CA VAL A 257 -1.08 50.15 -9.51
C VAL A 257 -0.13 49.12 -8.90
N GLY A 258 -0.62 48.39 -7.91
CA GLY A 258 0.12 47.29 -7.26
C GLY A 258 0.14 46.00 -8.08
N ALA A 259 1.03 45.08 -7.73
CA ALA A 259 1.13 43.76 -8.34
C ALA A 259 -0.14 42.90 -8.15
N ASP A 260 -0.97 43.23 -7.16
CA ASP A 260 -2.26 42.63 -6.88
C ASP A 260 -3.43 43.34 -7.57
N GLY A 261 -3.16 44.30 -8.48
CA GLY A 261 -4.19 45.06 -9.19
C GLY A 261 -4.82 46.20 -8.39
N LEU A 262 -4.30 46.53 -7.20
CA LEU A 262 -4.80 47.65 -6.40
C LEU A 262 -4.32 48.98 -6.98
N ALA A 263 -5.24 49.75 -7.55
CA ALA A 263 -4.98 51.09 -8.09
C ALA A 263 -5.11 52.15 -6.99
N THR A 264 -4.14 53.06 -6.90
CA THR A 264 -4.06 54.12 -5.88
C THR A 264 -3.99 55.49 -6.55
N SER A 265 -4.90 56.40 -6.23
CA SER A 265 -4.90 57.76 -6.79
C SER A 265 -3.76 58.61 -6.22
N VAL A 266 -3.13 59.43 -7.06
CA VAL A 266 -2.05 60.37 -6.69
C VAL A 266 -2.45 61.82 -6.99
N ALA A 267 -3.06 62.08 -8.14
CA ALA A 267 -3.52 63.41 -8.54
C ALA A 267 -4.76 63.32 -9.45
N VAL A 268 -5.52 64.43 -9.57
CA VAL A 268 -6.67 64.52 -10.49
C VAL A 268 -6.18 64.39 -11.94
N GLY A 269 -6.85 63.56 -12.74
CA GLY A 269 -6.47 63.30 -14.13
C GLY A 269 -6.98 61.95 -14.64
N GLU A 270 -6.44 61.52 -15.78
CA GLU A 270 -6.77 60.24 -16.40
C GLU A 270 -5.49 59.40 -16.60
N SER A 271 -5.60 58.09 -16.36
CA SER A 271 -4.55 57.11 -16.63
C SER A 271 -5.16 55.83 -17.17
N THR A 272 -4.41 55.10 -18.02
CA THR A 272 -4.78 53.77 -18.49
C THR A 272 -3.96 52.74 -17.74
N VAL A 273 -4.63 51.78 -17.10
CA VAL A 273 -3.99 50.64 -16.45
C VAL A 273 -4.00 49.44 -17.39
N THR A 274 -2.84 48.82 -17.59
CA THR A 274 -2.65 47.66 -18.47
C THR A 274 -2.25 46.43 -17.67
N ALA A 275 -2.97 45.32 -17.88
CA ALA A 275 -2.60 43.98 -17.41
C ALA A 275 -1.96 43.21 -18.57
N THR A 276 -0.69 42.82 -18.41
CA THR A 276 0.07 42.08 -19.43
C THR A 276 0.25 40.63 -19.01
N GLY A 277 -0.22 39.69 -19.83
CA GLY A 277 -0.12 38.25 -19.55
C GLY A 277 1.30 37.70 -19.67
N PRO A 278 1.51 36.42 -19.31
CA PRO A 278 2.80 35.76 -19.40
C PRO A 278 3.33 35.77 -20.85
N GLY A 279 4.59 36.15 -21.04
CA GLY A 279 5.20 36.27 -22.37
C GLY A 279 4.90 37.59 -23.11
N GLY A 280 4.14 38.51 -22.52
CA GLY A 280 3.99 39.89 -23.01
C GLY A 280 3.08 40.08 -24.23
N THR A 281 2.56 38.99 -24.80
CA THR A 281 1.83 39.01 -26.08
C THR A 281 0.35 39.38 -25.94
N VAL A 282 -0.29 38.98 -24.83
CA VAL A 282 -1.72 39.25 -24.57
C VAL A 282 -1.84 40.33 -23.50
N LYS A 283 -2.63 41.36 -23.77
CA LYS A 283 -2.83 42.50 -22.87
C LYS A 283 -4.31 42.84 -22.74
N GLY A 284 -4.71 43.26 -21.55
CA GLY A 284 -6.00 43.89 -21.27
C GLY A 284 -5.76 45.27 -20.67
N SER A 285 -6.68 46.22 -20.88
CA SER A 285 -6.54 47.57 -20.31
C SER A 285 -7.85 48.12 -19.80
N ALA A 286 -7.77 49.04 -18.85
CA ALA A 286 -8.88 49.81 -18.32
C ALA A 286 -8.51 51.29 -18.20
N ALA A 287 -9.43 52.16 -18.62
CA ALA A 287 -9.30 53.60 -18.40
C ALA A 287 -9.73 53.95 -16.97
N VAL A 288 -8.92 54.71 -16.26
CA VAL A 288 -9.18 55.13 -14.87
C VAL A 288 -9.13 56.66 -14.79
N LYS A 289 -10.22 57.26 -14.32
CA LYS A 289 -10.32 58.71 -14.08
C LYS A 289 -10.29 59.01 -12.59
N VAL A 290 -9.36 59.86 -12.18
CA VAL A 290 -9.23 60.39 -10.82
C VAL A 290 -9.85 61.79 -10.77
N GLN A 291 -10.78 62.00 -9.84
CA GLN A 291 -11.52 63.26 -9.67
C GLN A 291 -11.61 63.71 -8.21
#